data_AF-D2BJC7-F1
#
_entry.id   AF-D2BJC7-F1
#
_cell.length_a   1.000
_cell.length_b   1.000
_cell.length_c   1.000
_cell.angle_alpha   90.00
_cell.angle_beta   90.00
_cell.angle_gamma   90.00
#
_symmetry.space_group_name_H-M   'P 1'
#
loop_
_entity.id
_entity.type
_entity.pdbx_description
1 polymer ?
#
loop_
_entity_poly.entity_id
_entity_poly.type
_entity_poly.pdbx_seq_one_letter_code
_entity_poly.pdbx_strand_id
1 'polypeptide(L)'
;MQYFLLFISIGVLLGVGGFWLISYLKSRNIKPAWYFWVFMALAVALALMAVNHLCGAIYENFQTAGWMGFGFFLIPALLLAGISWQLLARANK
;
A
#
# COMPACT_ATOMS: atom_id res chain seq x y z
N MET A 1 -3.12 22.98 -0.80
CA MET A 1 -1.85 22.86 -0.04
C MET A 1 -1.94 22.02 1.23
N GLN A 2 -3.11 21.89 1.87
CA GLN A 2 -3.26 21.25 3.19
C GLN A 2 -2.69 19.82 3.31
N TYR A 3 -2.78 18.99 2.27
CA TYR A 3 -2.30 17.59 2.30
C TYR A 3 -0.90 17.40 1.69
N PHE A 4 -0.19 18.47 1.31
CA PHE A 4 1.10 18.35 0.63
C PHE A 4 2.13 17.56 1.43
N LEU A 5 2.29 17.87 2.72
CA LEU A 5 3.22 17.17 3.61
C LEU A 5 2.84 15.70 3.81
N LEU A 6 1.54 15.38 3.82
CA LEU A 6 1.05 14.00 3.92
C LEU A 6 1.50 13.19 2.69
N PHE A 7 1.26 13.70 1.48
CA PHE A 7 1.63 12.99 0.25
C PHE A 7 3.15 12.86 0.07
N ILE A 8 3.93 13.86 0.49
CA ILE A 8 5.40 13.74 0.55
C ILE A 8 5.79 12.59 1.48
N SER A 9 5.23 12.56 2.69
CA SER A 9 5.56 11.54 3.69
C SER A 9 5.22 10.14 3.18
N ILE A 10 4.08 9.98 2.50
CA ILE A 10 3.69 8.72 1.86
C ILE A 10 4.69 8.34 0.76
N GLY A 11 5.09 9.28 -0.09
CA GLY A 11 6.10 9.04 -1.13
C GLY A 11 7.44 8.57 -0.55
N VAL A 12 7.90 9.22 0.52
CA VAL A 12 9.11 8.81 1.25
C VAL A 12 8.96 7.41 1.83
N LEU A 13 7.83 7.10 2.48
CA LEU A 13 7.55 5.78 3.04
C LEU A 13 7.55 4.68 1.96
N LEU A 14 6.94 4.95 0.79
CA LEU A 14 6.94 4.00 -0.32
C LEU A 14 8.35 3.80 -0.89
N GLY A 15 9.14 4.87 -1.03
CA GLY A 15 10.51 4.80 -1.50
C GLY A 15 11.42 4.00 -0.55
N VAL A 16 11.42 4.34 0.73
CA VAL A 16 12.20 3.65 1.76
C VAL A 16 11.74 2.20 1.93
N GLY A 17 10.43 1.97 2.00
CA GLY A 17 9.83 0.64 2.13
C GLY A 17 10.15 -0.26 0.93
N GLY A 18 10.04 0.28 -0.29
CA GLY A 18 10.40 -0.44 -1.52
C GLY A 18 11.89 -0.78 -1.59
N PHE A 19 12.76 0.17 -1.24
CA PHE A 19 14.20 -0.07 -1.16
C PHE A 19 14.52 -1.19 -0.15
N TRP A 20 13.91 -1.13 1.05
CA TRP A 20 14.11 -2.13 2.09
C TRP A 20 13.60 -3.51 1.66
N LEU A 21 12.42 -3.57 1.04
CA LEU A 21 11.88 -4.82 0.48
C LEU A 21 12.83 -5.44 -0.56
N ILE A 22 13.29 -4.66 -1.54
CA ILE A 22 14.22 -5.16 -2.56
C ILE A 22 15.54 -5.63 -1.94
N SER A 23 16.06 -4.88 -0.96
CA SER A 23 17.29 -5.23 -0.24
C SER A 23 17.14 -6.52 0.56
N TYR A 24 15.99 -6.71 1.21
CA TYR A 24 15.63 -7.94 1.91
C TYR A 24 15.58 -9.13 0.95
N LEU A 25 14.91 -8.99 -0.20
CA LEU A 25 14.83 -10.04 -1.23
C LEU A 25 16.22 -10.45 -1.74
N LYS A 26 17.07 -9.46 -2.02
CA LYS A 26 18.45 -9.70 -2.47
C LYS A 26 19.31 -10.40 -1.42
N SER A 27 19.26 -9.95 -0.16
CA SER A 27 20.06 -10.55 0.92
C SER A 27 19.70 -11.99 1.25
N ARG A 28 18.47 -12.42 0.92
CA ARG A 28 17.99 -13.80 1.08
C ARG A 28 17.99 -14.60 -0.21
N ASN A 29 18.47 -14.04 -1.33
CA ASN A 29 18.42 -14.64 -2.66
C ASN A 29 17.01 -15.13 -3.07
N ILE A 30 15.96 -14.46 -2.59
CA ILE A 30 14.58 -14.81 -2.89
C ILE A 30 14.23 -14.26 -4.27
N LYS A 31 13.70 -15.13 -5.14
CA LYS A 31 13.20 -14.77 -6.47
C LYS A 31 11.67 -14.79 -6.45
N PRO A 32 11.01 -13.68 -6.08
CA PRO A 32 9.55 -13.64 -6.07
C PRO A 32 8.99 -13.86 -7.46
N ALA A 33 7.89 -14.59 -7.55
CA ALA A 33 7.16 -14.78 -8.80
C ALA A 33 6.61 -13.44 -9.33
N TRP A 34 6.36 -13.36 -10.63
CA TRP A 34 5.91 -12.11 -11.29
C TRP A 34 4.63 -11.51 -10.66
N TYR A 35 3.69 -12.37 -10.24
CA TYR A 35 2.41 -11.95 -9.66
C TYR A 35 2.55 -11.29 -8.28
N PHE A 36 3.66 -11.52 -7.56
CA PHE A 36 3.95 -10.81 -6.31
C PHE A 36 4.00 -9.30 -6.53
N TRP A 37 4.67 -8.87 -7.59
CA TRP A 37 4.80 -7.44 -7.91
C TRP A 37 3.47 -6.82 -8.29
N VAL A 38 2.60 -7.56 -8.97
CA VAL A 38 1.25 -7.11 -9.34
C VAL A 38 0.38 -6.93 -8.10
N PHE A 39 0.34 -7.92 -7.21
CA PHE A 39 -0.45 -7.80 -5.98
C PHE A 39 0.09 -6.70 -5.05
N MET A 40 1.41 -6.55 -4.96
CA MET A 40 2.01 -5.50 -4.15
C MET A 40 1.72 -4.10 -4.72
N ALA A 41 1.80 -3.92 -6.04
CA ALA A 41 1.45 -2.67 -6.70
C ALA A 41 -0.04 -2.33 -6.53
N LEU A 42 -0.93 -3.30 -6.69
CA LEU A 42 -2.38 -3.13 -6.45
C LEU A 42 -2.67 -2.76 -4.99
N ALA A 43 -2.00 -3.42 -4.04
CA ALA A 43 -2.15 -3.09 -2.62
C ALA A 43 -1.74 -1.63 -2.34
N VAL A 44 -0.61 -1.18 -2.89
CA VAL A 44 -0.17 0.22 -2.75
C VAL A 44 -1.16 1.18 -3.40
N ALA A 45 -1.62 0.90 -4.62
CA ALA A 45 -2.57 1.76 -5.33
C ALA A 45 -3.89 1.92 -4.57
N LEU A 46 -4.43 0.83 -4.03
CA LEU A 46 -5.65 0.86 -3.23
C LEU A 46 -5.46 1.60 -1.91
N ALA A 47 -4.32 1.41 -1.23
CA ALA A 47 -4.00 2.17 -0.02
C ALA A 47 -3.91 3.69 -0.31
N LEU A 48 -3.30 4.08 -1.43
CA LEU A 48 -3.25 5.47 -1.88
C LEU A 48 -4.65 6.02 -2.21
N MET A 49 -5.48 5.24 -2.90
CA MET A 49 -6.88 5.62 -3.15
C MET A 49 -7.66 5.81 -1.86
N ALA A 50 -7.48 4.92 -0.87
CA ALA A 50 -8.14 5.05 0.43
C ALA A 50 -7.82 6.40 1.07
N VAL A 51 -6.53 6.73 1.19
CA VAL A 51 -6.08 7.99 1.80
C VAL A 51 -6.57 9.20 1.01
N ASN A 52 -6.46 9.17 -0.33
CA ASN A 52 -6.91 10.26 -1.18
C ASN A 52 -8.44 10.48 -1.07
N HIS A 53 -9.22 9.40 -1.10
CA HIS A 53 -10.67 9.44 -0.94
C HIS A 53 -11.06 10.04 0.42
N LEU A 54 -10.41 9.60 1.51
CA LEU A 54 -10.67 10.12 2.84
C LEU A 54 -10.36 11.63 2.93
N CYS A 55 -9.22 12.06 2.41
CA CYS A 55 -8.82 13.46 2.42
C CYS A 55 -9.78 14.35 1.62
N GLY A 56 -10.21 13.88 0.44
CA GLY A 56 -11.19 14.57 -0.40
C GLY A 56 -12.56 14.67 0.29
N ALA A 57 -13.07 13.56 0.81
CA ALA A 57 -14.36 13.52 1.48
C ALA A 57 -14.39 14.39 2.76
N ILE A 58 -13.32 14.38 3.55
CA ILE A 58 -13.21 15.24 4.75
C ILE A 58 -13.17 16.71 4.35
N TYR A 59 -12.47 17.06 3.27
CA TYR A 59 -12.41 18.43 2.76
C TYR A 59 -13.80 18.95 2.33
N GLU A 60 -14.63 18.07 1.79
CA GLU A 60 -16.01 18.37 1.39
C GLU A 60 -17.05 18.18 2.53
N ASN A 61 -16.60 17.97 3.78
CA ASN A 61 -17.44 17.71 4.96
C ASN A 61 -18.31 16.43 4.89
N PHE A 62 -17.96 15.47 4.05
CA PHE A 62 -18.61 14.16 3.96
C PHE A 62 -17.92 13.10 4.84
N GLN A 63 -17.92 13.31 6.16
CA GLN A 63 -17.16 12.46 7.09
C GLN A 63 -17.54 10.96 7.02
N THR A 64 -18.83 10.64 7.08
CA THR A 64 -19.31 9.24 7.06
C THR A 64 -18.91 8.54 5.75
N ALA A 65 -19.13 9.21 4.61
CA ALA A 65 -18.75 8.66 3.30
C ALA A 65 -17.22 8.52 3.18
N GLY A 66 -16.47 9.47 3.73
CA GLY A 66 -15.01 9.42 3.78
C GLY A 66 -14.49 8.16 4.47
N TRP A 67 -14.98 7.86 5.67
CA TRP A 67 -14.60 6.66 6.42
C TRP A 67 -15.06 5.36 5.75
N MET A 68 -16.26 5.35 5.16
CA MET A 68 -16.76 4.20 4.40
C MET A 68 -15.88 3.90 3.18
N GLY A 69 -15.57 4.90 2.35
CA GLY A 69 -14.71 4.74 1.19
C GLY A 69 -13.26 4.41 1.58
N PHE A 70 -12.76 4.99 2.68
CA PHE A 70 -11.45 4.62 3.24
C PHE A 70 -11.39 3.13 3.58
N GLY A 71 -12.35 2.61 4.33
CA GLY A 71 -12.43 1.18 4.66
C GLY A 71 -12.57 0.31 3.41
N PHE A 72 -13.43 0.72 2.47
CA PHE A 72 -13.67 0.00 1.22
C PHE A 72 -12.40 -0.22 0.40
N PHE A 73 -11.50 0.77 0.33
CA PHE A 73 -10.23 0.65 -0.38
C PHE A 73 -9.11 0.06 0.50
N LEU A 74 -9.03 0.41 1.79
CA LEU A 74 -7.96 -0.03 2.67
C LEU A 74 -8.04 -1.52 3.00
N ILE A 75 -9.23 -2.07 3.22
CA ILE A 75 -9.38 -3.49 3.59
C ILE A 75 -8.84 -4.41 2.48
N PRO A 76 -9.24 -4.28 1.20
CA PRO A 76 -8.65 -5.04 0.11
C PRO A 76 -7.15 -4.80 -0.05
N ALA A 77 -6.68 -3.56 0.16
CA ALA A 77 -5.24 -3.25 0.10
C ALA A 77 -4.43 -4.07 1.11
N LEU A 78 -4.90 -4.12 2.37
CA LEU A 78 -4.25 -4.88 3.44
C LEU A 78 -4.30 -6.39 3.18
N LEU A 79 -5.42 -6.90 2.65
CA LEU A 79 -5.55 -8.30 2.27
C LEU A 79 -4.56 -8.69 1.15
N LEU A 80 -4.46 -7.88 0.09
CA LEU A 80 -3.51 -8.12 -0.99
C LEU A 80 -2.06 -8.05 -0.53
N ALA A 81 -1.72 -7.08 0.33
CA ALA A 81 -0.39 -7.00 0.94
C ALA A 81 -0.07 -8.25 1.78
N GLY A 82 -1.03 -8.69 2.61
CA GLY A 82 -0.90 -9.90 3.43
C GLY A 82 -0.73 -11.17 2.58
N ILE A 83 -1.53 -11.33 1.53
CA ILE A 83 -1.42 -12.45 0.59
C ILE A 83 -0.06 -12.44 -0.11
N SER A 84 0.38 -11.28 -0.61
CA SER A 84 1.69 -11.11 -1.26
C SER A 84 2.83 -11.52 -0.32
N TRP A 85 2.76 -11.10 0.95
CA TRP A 85 3.73 -11.47 1.95
C TRP A 85 3.74 -12.98 2.26
N GLN A 86 2.57 -13.61 2.35
CA GLN A 86 2.46 -15.06 2.55
C GLN A 86 3.06 -15.85 1.38
N LEU A 87 2.82 -15.42 0.14
CA LEU A 87 3.41 -16.03 -1.05
C LEU A 87 4.94 -15.93 -1.01
N LEU A 88 5.46 -14.77 -0.63
CA LEU A 88 6.90 -14.55 -0.47
C LEU A 88 7.50 -15.42 0.64
N ALA A 89 6.86 -15.47 1.81
CA ALA A 89 7.34 -16.23 2.96
C ALA A 89 7.36 -17.75 2.70
N ARG A 90 6.39 -18.26 1.94
CA ARG A 90 6.33 -19.67 1.53
C ARG A 90 7.35 -20.02 0.46
N ALA A 91 7.68 -19.09 -0.42
CA ALA A 91 8.73 -19.29 -1.43
C ALA A 91 10.15 -19.33 -0.85
N ASN A 92 10.32 -18.90 0.41
CA ASN A 92 11.59 -18.90 1.14
C ASN A 92 11.73 -20.08 2.13
N LYS A 93 10.78 -21.01 2.15
CA LYS A 93 10.92 -22.31 2.82
C LYS A 93 11.39 -23.34 1.81
#